data_AF-A0A2E7S9I0-F1
#
_entry.id   AF-A0A2E7S9I0-F1
#
_cell.length_a   1.000
_cell.length_b   1.000
_cell.length_c   1.000
_cell.angle_alpha   90.00
_cell.angle_beta   90.00
_cell.angle_gamma   90.00
#
_symmetry.space_group_name_H-M   'P 1'
#
loop_
_entity.id
_entity.type
_entity.pdbx_description
1 polymer ?
#
loop_
_entity_poly.entity_id
_entity_poly.type
_entity_poly.pdbx_seq_one_letter_code
_entity_poly.pdbx_strand_id
1 'polypeptide(L)' 'MLVVAGSVSVYLAGYQLYASALIGLLTVFAGMECILGFCAGCYVFGILIRLGLIPESVCTECKVWSSEDTQGTL' A
#
# COMPACT_ATOMS: atom_id res chain seq x y z
N MET A 1 -30.33 7.22 1.66
CA MET A 1 -30.92 5.94 1.22
C MET A 1 -30.13 5.25 0.11
N LEU A 2 -29.66 5.96 -0.93
CA LEU A 2 -28.87 5.36 -2.03
C LEU A 2 -27.57 4.65 -1.57
N VAL A 3 -26.87 5.20 -0.57
CA VAL A 3 -25.63 4.60 -0.03
C VAL A 3 -25.86 3.25 0.65
N VAL A 4 -27.02 3.04 1.26
CA VAL A 4 -27.37 1.79 1.96
C VAL A 4 -27.73 0.69 0.97
N ALA A 5 -28.42 1.04 -0.13
CA ALA A 5 -28.69 0.10 -1.22
C ALA A 5 -27.40 -0.32 -1.94
N GLY A 6 -26.47 0.64 -2.15
CA GLY A 6 -25.16 0.36 -2.73
C GLY A 6 -24.30 -0.57 -1.89
N SER A 7 -24.23 -0.36 -0.56
CA SER A 7 -23.46 -1.24 0.32
C SER A 7 -24.06 -2.64 0.44
N VAL A 8 -25.40 -2.78 0.42
CA VAL A 8 -26.10 -4.08 0.36
C VAL A 8 -25.74 -4.86 -0.91
N SER A 9 -25.73 -4.23 -2.09
CA SER A 9 -25.37 -4.90 -3.35
C SER A 9 -23.94 -5.43 -3.35
N VAL A 10 -23.00 -4.71 -2.72
CA VAL A 10 -21.61 -5.16 -2.60
C VAL A 10 -21.48 -6.30 -1.58
N TYR A 11 -22.28 -6.29 -0.51
CA TYR A 11 -22.34 -7.37 0.48
C TYR A 11 -22.84 -8.69 -0.12
N LEU A 12 -23.87 -8.65 -0.98
CA LEU A 12 -24.39 -9.85 -1.66
C LEU A 12 -23.44 -10.37 -2.76
N ALA A 13 -22.59 -9.52 -3.34
CA ALA A 13 -21.66 -9.90 -4.39
C ALA A 13 -20.41 -10.65 -3.88
N GLY A 14 -20.27 -10.91 -2.57
CA GLY A 14 -19.18 -11.71 -2.00
C GLY A 14 -17.80 -11.05 -1.98
N TYR A 15 -17.65 -9.86 -2.56
CA TYR A 15 -16.39 -9.09 -2.60
C TYR A 15 -15.99 -8.52 -1.23
N GLN A 16 -16.87 -8.58 -0.23
CA GLN A 16 -16.59 -8.06 1.12
C GLN A 16 -15.40 -8.78 1.78
N LEU A 17 -15.25 -10.10 1.56
CA LEU A 17 -14.09 -10.82 2.07
C LEU A 17 -12.78 -10.31 1.45
N TYR A 18 -12.80 -10.01 0.15
CA TYR A 18 -11.63 -9.49 -0.57
C TYR A 18 -11.23 -8.10 -0.07
N ALA A 19 -12.21 -7.21 0.13
CA ALA A 19 -11.98 -5.88 0.66
C ALA A 19 -11.39 -5.94 2.08
N SER A 20 -11.97 -6.75 2.96
CA SER A 20 -11.46 -6.93 4.33
C SER A 20 -10.07 -7.57 4.37
N ALA A 21 -9.79 -8.55 3.50
CA ALA A 21 -8.48 -9.18 3.42
C ALA A 21 -7.39 -8.20 2.95
N LEU A 22 -7.68 -7.38 1.94
CA LEU A 22 -6.77 -6.33 1.46
C LEU A 22 -6.48 -5.29 2.54
N ILE A 23 -7.50 -4.79 3.24
CA ILE A 23 -7.32 -3.84 4.33
C ILE A 23 -6.51 -4.46 5.47
N GLY A 24 -6.78 -5.72 5.83
CA GLY A 24 -6.01 -6.45 6.82
C GLY A 24 -4.52 -6.56 6.45
N LEU A 25 -4.23 -6.92 5.20
CA LEU A 25 -2.86 -7.00 4.68
C LEU A 25 -2.14 -5.65 4.73
N LEU A 26 -2.80 -4.57 4.29
CA LEU A 26 -2.26 -3.22 4.33
C LEU A 26 -1.99 -2.75 5.77
N THR A 27 -2.87 -3.11 6.71
CA THR A 27 -2.72 -2.77 8.13
C THR A 27 -1.48 -3.45 8.74
N VAL A 28 -1.21 -4.72 8.38
CA VAL A 28 0.00 -5.43 8.82
C VAL A 28 1.26 -4.78 8.25
N PHE A 29 1.23 -4.44 6.96
CA PHE A 29 2.34 -3.73 6.31
C PHE A 29 2.63 -2.37 6.97
N ALA A 30 1.58 -1.59 7.29
CA ALA A 30 1.71 -0.32 7.98
C ALA A 30 2.23 -0.49 9.42
N GLY A 31 1.73 -1.49 10.15
CA GLY A 31 2.23 -1.78 11.50
C GLY A 31 3.70 -2.17 11.53
N MET A 32 4.18 -2.88 10.50
CA MET A 32 5.58 -3.27 10.37
C MET A 32 6.50 -2.05 10.20
N GLU A 33 6.05 -1.05 9.45
CA GLU A 33 6.79 0.20 9.29
C GLU A 33 6.86 0.99 10.60
N CYS A 34 5.76 1.09 11.34
CA CYS A 34 5.73 1.78 12.62
C CYS A 34 6.59 1.10 13.71
N ILE A 35 6.74 -0.23 13.66
CA ILE A 35 7.43 -1.01 14.70
C ILE A 35 8.90 -1.30 14.34
N LEU A 36 9.20 -1.54 13.06
CA LEU A 36 10.53 -1.95 12.58
C LEU A 36 11.22 -0.89 11.70
N GLY A 37 10.52 0.18 11.30
CA GLY A 37 11.04 1.17 10.35
C GLY A 37 11.23 0.63 8.93
N PHE A 38 10.54 -0.47 8.59
CA PHE A 38 10.70 -1.15 7.30
C PHE A 38 9.49 -0.93 6.39
N CYS A 39 9.68 -0.14 5.34
CA CYS A 39 8.70 0.04 4.27
C CYS A 39 8.79 -1.10 3.24
N ALA A 40 7.81 -2.00 3.25
CA ALA A 40 7.79 -3.13 2.32
C ALA A 40 7.48 -2.73 0.86
N GLY A 41 6.91 -1.54 0.63
CA GLY A 41 6.75 -0.95 -0.71
C GLY A 41 8.10 -0.63 -1.35
N CYS A 42 8.96 0.10 -0.63
CA CYS A 42 10.33 0.41 -1.07
C CYS A 42 11.15 -0.85 -1.36
N TYR A 43 10.96 -1.90 -0.56
CA TYR A 43 11.63 -3.19 -0.76
C TYR A 43 11.24 -3.88 -2.07
N VAL A 44 9.93 -3.94 -2.38
CA VAL A 44 9.42 -4.49 -3.65
C VAL A 44 9.95 -3.71 -4.84
N PHE A 45 10.01 -2.37 -4.75
CA PHE A 45 10.57 -1.55 -5.82
C PHE A 45 12.06 -1.79 -6.02
N GLY A 46 12.85 -1.95 -4.96
CA GLY A 46 14.25 -2.33 -5.05
C GLY A 46 14.47 -3.67 -5.77
N ILE A 47 13.56 -4.62 -5.56
CA ILE A 47 13.57 -5.90 -6.29
C ILE A 47 13.27 -5.68 -7.78
N LEU A 48 12.28 -4.85 -8.13
CA LEU A 48 11.96 -4.57 -9.53
C LEU A 48 13.09 -3.85 -10.28
N ILE A 49 13.83 -2.99 -9.58
CA ILE A 49 15.02 -2.32 -10.13
C ILE A 49 16.13 -3.36 -10.39
N ARG A 50 16.36 -4.30 -9.46
CA ARG A 50 17.29 -5.43 -9.68
C ARG A 50 16.86 -6.34 -10.82
N LEU A 51 15.56 -6.47 -11.07
CA LEU A 51 15.00 -7.20 -12.20
C LEU A 51 15.06 -6.41 -13.51
N GLY A 52 15.48 -5.14 -13.49
CA GLY A 52 15.61 -4.30 -14.68
C GLY A 52 14.27 -3.81 -15.26
N LEU A 53 13.16 -3.99 -14.54
CA LEU A 53 11.84 -3.58 -14.98
C LEU A 53 11.61 -2.07 -14.82
N ILE A 54 12.26 -1.47 -13.81
CA ILE A 54 12.27 -0.02 -13.55
C ILE A 54 13.71 0.50 -13.68
N PRO A 55 13.94 1.58 -14.47
CA PRO A 55 15.25 2.22 -14.56
C PRO A 55 15.63 2.94 -13.27
N GLU A 56 16.93 2.93 -12.91
CA GLU A 56 17.43 3.46 -11.63
C GLU A 56 17.12 4.95 -11.42
N SER A 57 17.02 5.72 -12.52
CA SER A 57 16.72 7.16 -12.49
C SER A 57 15.39 7.47 -11.80
N VAL A 58 14.40 6.58 -11.94
CA VAL A 58 13.09 6.72 -11.30
C VAL A 58 13.21 6.55 -9.78
N CYS A 59 14.10 5.69 -9.30
CA CYS A 59 14.25 5.43 -7.86
C CYS A 59 14.80 6.64 -7.11
N THR A 60 15.79 7.35 -7.68
CA THR A 60 16.38 8.55 -7.06
C THR A 60 15.41 9.72 -7.01
N GLU A 61 14.58 9.89 -8.05
CA GLU A 61 13.54 10.91 -8.10
C GLU A 61 12.35 10.54 -7.19
N CYS A 62 11.96 9.27 -7.19
CA CYS A 62 10.92 8.75 -6.30
C CYS A 62 11.35 8.82 -4.83
N LYS A 63 12.63 8.63 -4.48
CA LYS A 63 13.13 8.87 -3.11
C LYS A 63 12.92 10.33 -2.65
N VAL A 64 12.99 11.30 -3.56
CA VAL A 64 12.81 12.73 -3.26
C VAL A 64 11.34 13.14 -3.17
N TRP A 65 10.45 12.49 -3.91
CA TRP A 65 8.99 12.75 -3.88
C TRP A 65 8.23 11.85 -2.89
N SER A 66 8.64 10.59 -2.76
CA SER A 66 8.09 9.63 -1.79
C SER A 66 8.51 9.92 -0.35
N SER A 67 9.44 10.86 -0.12
CA SER A 67 9.76 11.33 1.22
C SER A 67 8.66 12.19 1.86
N GLU A 68 7.59 12.53 1.14
CA GLU A 68 6.37 13.11 1.73
C GLU A 68 5.49 12.08 2.46
N ASP A 69 5.71 10.77 2.26
CA ASP A 69 5.15 9.70 3.10
C ASP A 69 6.04 9.41 4.33
N THR A 70 6.91 10.35 4.69
CA THR A 70 7.48 10.47 6.05
C THR A 70 6.71 11.54 6.83
N GLN A 71 5.38 11.57 6.73
CA GLN A 71 4.51 12.39 7.58
C GLN A 71 3.74 11.50 8.56
N GLY A 72 4.50 10.78 9.38
CA GLY A 72 4.06 10.10 10.60
C GLY A 72 4.81 10.55 11.86
N THR A 73 5.61 11.62 11.78
CA THR A 73 6.17 12.46 12.88
C THR A 73 7.11 11.81 13.91
N LEU A 74 8.20 12.54 14.23
CA LEU A 74 9.13 12.40 15.37
C LEU A 74 10.34 11.47 15.20
#